data_AF-A0AAU3HAN9-F1
#
_entry.id   AF-A0AAU3HAN9-F1
#
_cell.length_a   1.000
_cell.length_b   1.000
_cell.length_c   1.000
_cell.angle_alpha   90.00
_cell.angle_beta   90.00
_cell.angle_gamma   90.00
#
_symmetry.space_group_name_H-M   'P 1'
#
loop_
_entity.id
_entity.type
_entity.pdbx_description
1 polymer ?
#
loop_
_entity_poly.entity_id
_entity_poly.type
_entity_poly.pdbx_seq_one_letter_code
_entity_poly.pdbx_strand_id
1 'polypeptide(L)'
;MDTPDFTAADLSRLALSARLQALSEALRLAVATPDGEEPLAPKLWSLLGTEVPELHDAIVGYLRDTGGSWRDVADLSGLTDEQARERWADAATPHLTDPAATAAELDAWYSRHAQLEPLARVRDPFTRLLSGRTPEERQCLVCAKYAGLPVPAWAGFPVPPGGHLVDDGIWRVGHGPTPYWPVGTLLIESHRHFLDYADFTDEEAAGIGTLVRRFTGPLKEVTGAPRIHIFSCMEGTEHFHLWLVPRTVGGVAGRTFIADPGYCTPVEAEEVIGRLRKALAESAAAR
;
A
#
# COMPACT_ATOMS: atom_id res chain seq x y z
N MET A 1 26.98 9.72 -3.95
CA MET A 1 25.57 9.87 -3.50
C MET A 1 25.55 11.15 -2.72
N ASP A 2 25.04 12.21 -3.33
CA ASP A 2 24.89 13.50 -2.66
C ASP A 2 23.98 13.29 -1.44
N THR A 3 24.47 13.68 -0.27
CA THR A 3 23.69 13.75 0.96
C THR A 3 22.48 14.64 0.68
N PRO A 4 21.22 14.19 0.91
CA PRO A 4 20.08 15.03 0.55
C PRO A 4 20.04 16.26 1.46
N ASP A 5 19.86 17.44 0.87
CA ASP A 5 19.61 18.69 1.60
C ASP A 5 18.16 18.68 2.11
N PHE A 6 17.95 18.18 3.34
CA PHE A 6 16.69 18.34 4.04
C PHE A 6 16.62 19.73 4.67
N THR A 7 15.51 20.46 4.48
CA THR A 7 15.28 21.68 5.25
C THR A 7 15.00 21.34 6.72
N ALA A 8 15.12 22.32 7.63
CA ALA A 8 14.73 22.12 9.03
C ALA A 8 13.27 21.64 9.14
N ALA A 9 12.36 22.22 8.36
CA ALA A 9 10.96 21.81 8.29
C ALA A 9 10.78 20.36 7.82
N ASP A 10 11.62 19.89 6.89
CA ASP A 10 11.59 18.49 6.42
C ASP A 10 12.05 17.52 7.49
N LEU A 11 13.13 17.87 8.20
CA LEU A 11 13.63 17.07 9.32
C LEU A 11 12.59 16.95 10.43
N SER A 12 11.89 18.04 10.77
CA SER A 12 10.83 18.01 11.77
C SER A 12 9.61 17.22 11.29
N ARG A 13 9.24 17.32 10.00
CA ARG A 13 8.17 16.50 9.42
C ARG A 13 8.55 15.02 9.44
N LEU A 14 9.78 14.66 9.08
CA LEU A 14 10.30 13.29 9.12
C LEU A 14 10.25 12.72 10.54
N ALA A 15 10.75 13.46 11.53
CA ALA A 15 10.80 13.02 12.92
C ALA A 15 9.38 12.78 13.49
N LEU A 16 8.47 13.73 13.25
CA LEU A 16 7.06 13.59 13.64
C LEU A 16 6.41 12.37 12.99
N SER A 17 6.64 12.18 11.69
CA SER A 17 6.02 11.07 10.94
C SER A 17 6.58 9.72 11.34
N ALA A 18 7.88 9.62 11.62
CA ALA A 18 8.51 8.42 12.17
C ALA A 18 7.95 8.07 13.56
N ARG A 19 7.72 9.06 14.43
CA ARG A 19 7.07 8.84 15.73
C ARG A 19 5.63 8.36 15.57
N LEU A 20 4.86 8.95 14.67
CA LEU A 20 3.49 8.52 14.38
C LEU A 20 3.44 7.08 13.84
N GLN A 21 4.37 6.72 12.95
CA GLN A 21 4.55 5.34 12.48
C GLN A 21 4.85 4.40 13.67
N ALA A 22 5.80 4.75 14.53
CA ALA A 22 6.18 3.93 15.68
C ALA A 22 5.01 3.69 16.64
N LEU A 23 4.24 4.73 16.95
CA LEU A 23 3.02 4.63 17.75
C LEU A 23 1.98 3.71 17.09
N SER A 24 1.76 3.87 15.77
CA SER A 24 0.85 3.00 15.03
C SER A 24 1.25 1.52 15.11
N GLU A 25 2.54 1.21 15.00
CA GLU A 25 3.02 -0.16 15.12
C GLU A 25 2.93 -0.68 16.56
N ALA A 26 3.26 0.15 17.54
CA ALA A 26 3.17 -0.22 18.96
C ALA A 26 1.73 -0.58 19.35
N LEU A 27 0.74 0.21 18.92
CA LEU A 27 -0.68 -0.08 19.14
C LEU A 27 -1.12 -1.37 18.43
N ARG A 28 -0.70 -1.57 17.17
CA ARG A 28 -1.02 -2.79 16.41
C ARG A 28 -0.45 -4.04 17.08
N LEU A 29 0.81 -3.99 17.50
CA LEU A 29 1.49 -5.07 18.22
C LEU A 29 0.85 -5.32 19.59
N ALA A 30 0.45 -4.27 20.30
CA ALA A 30 -0.20 -4.39 21.59
C ALA A 30 -1.50 -5.22 21.52
N VAL A 31 -2.33 -4.94 20.50
CA VAL A 31 -3.59 -5.65 20.25
C VAL A 31 -3.38 -7.05 19.66
N ALA A 32 -2.37 -7.24 18.81
CA ALA A 32 -2.10 -8.52 18.17
C ALA A 32 -1.42 -9.54 19.09
N THR A 33 -0.80 -9.10 20.18
CA THR A 33 -0.20 -9.99 21.19
C THR A 33 -1.33 -10.69 21.95
N PRO A 34 -1.38 -12.03 22.01
CA PRO A 34 -2.36 -12.74 22.82
C PRO A 34 -2.32 -12.30 24.29
N ASP A 35 -3.47 -12.28 24.96
CA ASP A 35 -3.54 -12.02 26.40
C ASP A 35 -2.74 -13.09 27.15
N GLY A 36 -1.50 -12.74 27.51
CA GLY A 36 -0.56 -13.58 28.26
C GLY A 36 -0.50 -13.16 29.73
N GLU A 37 0.70 -12.91 30.26
CA GLU A 37 0.91 -12.51 31.65
C GLU A 37 0.43 -11.08 31.97
N GLU A 38 0.29 -10.21 30.97
CA GLU A 38 -0.23 -8.85 31.13
C GLU A 38 -1.51 -8.66 30.30
N PRO A 39 -2.64 -8.28 30.90
CA PRO A 39 -3.88 -8.03 30.18
C PRO A 39 -3.77 -6.85 29.21
N LEU A 40 -4.51 -6.90 28.09
CA LEU A 40 -4.49 -5.85 27.05
C LEU A 40 -4.71 -4.43 27.57
N ALA A 41 -5.69 -4.21 28.45
CA ALA A 41 -6.07 -2.86 28.89
C ALA A 41 -4.95 -2.11 29.67
N PRO A 42 -4.32 -2.70 30.71
CA PRO A 42 -3.13 -2.12 31.34
C PRO A 42 -1.99 -1.81 30.37
N LYS A 43 -1.70 -2.73 29.44
CA LYS A 43 -0.66 -2.55 28.43
C LYS A 43 -0.94 -1.33 27.54
N LEU A 44 -2.18 -1.20 27.03
CA LEU A 44 -2.58 -0.05 26.24
C LEU A 44 -2.54 1.24 27.05
N TRP A 45 -2.96 1.21 28.31
CA TRP A 45 -2.95 2.40 29.18
C TRP A 45 -1.52 2.88 29.45
N SER A 46 -0.60 1.96 29.74
CA SER A 46 0.84 2.24 29.93
C SER A 46 1.46 2.83 28.66
N LEU A 47 1.15 2.23 27.50
CA LEU A 47 1.62 2.71 26.20
C LEU A 47 1.14 4.14 25.93
N LEU A 48 -0.16 4.43 26.14
CA LEU A 48 -0.69 5.78 25.97
C LEU A 48 -0.06 6.78 26.94
N GLY A 49 0.21 6.35 28.18
CA GLY A 49 0.87 7.18 29.19
C GLY A 49 2.29 7.61 28.80
N THR A 50 2.97 6.84 27.95
CA THR A 50 4.32 7.15 27.46
C THR A 50 4.29 7.82 26.10
N GLU A 51 3.60 7.23 25.13
CA GLU A 51 3.66 7.66 23.73
C GLU A 51 2.90 8.96 23.46
N VAL A 52 1.79 9.22 24.17
CA VAL A 52 1.00 10.44 23.94
C VAL A 52 1.77 11.70 24.34
N PRO A 53 2.41 11.76 25.53
CA PRO A 53 3.32 12.87 25.85
C PRO A 53 4.42 13.08 24.81
N GLU A 54 5.11 12.02 24.40
CA GLU A 54 6.18 12.13 23.42
C GLU A 54 5.68 12.58 22.04
N LEU A 55 4.46 12.19 21.66
CA LEU A 55 3.82 12.68 20.45
C LEU A 55 3.46 14.17 20.57
N HIS A 56 2.96 14.63 21.72
CA HIS A 56 2.74 16.05 21.94
C HIS A 56 4.03 16.85 21.79
N ASP A 57 5.14 16.38 22.35
CA ASP A 57 6.44 17.02 22.24
C ASP A 57 6.88 17.12 20.77
N ALA A 58 6.70 16.05 19.99
CA ALA A 58 7.00 16.03 18.56
C ALA A 58 6.11 16.99 17.74
N ILE A 59 4.81 17.08 18.06
CA ILE A 59 3.88 18.02 17.40
C ILE A 59 4.28 19.46 17.69
N VAL A 60 4.59 19.77 18.96
CA VAL A 60 5.04 21.10 19.35
C VAL A 60 6.37 21.44 18.67
N GLY A 61 7.35 20.52 18.69
CA GLY A 61 8.62 20.69 17.99
C GLY A 61 8.44 21.00 16.51
N TYR A 62 7.62 20.22 15.80
CA TYR A 62 7.27 20.48 14.39
C TYR A 62 6.64 21.85 14.18
N LEU A 63 5.66 22.23 15.00
CA LEU A 63 5.01 23.55 14.89
C LEU A 63 6.00 24.69 15.11
N ARG A 64 6.88 24.57 16.12
CA ARG A 64 7.90 25.58 16.43
C ARG A 64 8.93 25.71 15.31
N ASP A 65 9.40 24.59 14.76
CA ASP A 65 10.40 24.56 13.69
C ASP A 65 9.85 25.06 12.34
N THR A 66 8.54 24.99 12.16
CA THR A 66 7.85 25.50 10.96
C THR A 66 7.35 26.94 11.12
N GLY A 67 7.78 27.65 12.17
CA GLY A 67 7.53 29.07 12.39
C GLY A 67 6.29 29.40 13.22
N GLY A 68 5.61 28.39 13.78
CA GLY A 68 4.49 28.57 14.69
C GLY A 68 4.89 29.31 15.97
N SER A 69 3.96 30.05 16.54
CA SER A 69 4.11 30.81 17.78
C SER A 69 3.73 29.97 19.02
N TRP A 70 4.09 30.45 20.21
CA TRP A 70 3.62 29.83 21.46
C TRP A 70 2.11 29.98 21.68
N ARG A 71 1.52 31.01 21.07
CA ARG A 71 0.07 31.18 21.01
C ARG A 71 -0.60 30.08 20.21
N ASP A 72 -0.01 29.69 19.08
CA ASP A 72 -0.54 28.58 18.27
C ASP A 72 -0.50 27.25 19.05
N VAL A 73 0.59 27.02 19.82
CA VAL A 73 0.69 25.85 20.72
C VAL A 73 -0.38 25.91 21.82
N ALA A 74 -0.57 27.07 22.44
CA ALA A 74 -1.57 27.29 23.48
C ALA A 74 -2.99 27.01 22.96
N ASP A 75 -3.32 27.54 21.78
CA ASP A 75 -4.61 27.35 21.12
C ASP A 75 -4.87 25.87 20.78
N LEU A 76 -3.86 25.12 20.29
CA LEU A 76 -3.98 23.68 20.01
C LEU A 76 -4.12 22.81 21.26
N SER A 77 -3.45 23.19 22.35
CA SER A 77 -3.40 22.40 23.59
C SER A 77 -4.48 22.77 24.61
N GLY A 78 -5.22 23.86 24.38
CA GLY A 78 -6.18 24.42 25.32
C GLY A 78 -5.53 25.02 26.58
N LEU A 79 -4.25 25.40 26.49
CA LEU A 79 -3.48 26.02 27.57
C LEU A 79 -3.33 27.53 27.35
N THR A 80 -2.78 28.23 28.33
CA THR A 80 -2.27 29.60 28.12
C THR A 80 -0.87 29.57 27.50
N ASP A 81 -0.44 30.69 26.89
CA ASP A 81 0.94 30.86 26.37
C ASP A 81 2.01 30.52 27.42
N GLU A 82 1.79 30.91 28.68
CA GLU A 82 2.73 30.67 29.78
C GLU A 82 2.81 29.19 30.12
N GLN A 83 1.66 28.52 30.25
CA GLN A 83 1.59 27.08 30.52
C GLN A 83 2.17 26.25 29.38
N ALA A 84 1.95 26.66 28.13
CA ALA A 84 2.52 25.99 26.96
C ALA A 84 4.06 26.13 26.94
N ARG A 85 4.59 27.31 27.26
CA ARG A 85 6.04 27.55 27.37
C ARG A 85 6.66 26.76 28.52
N GLU A 86 6.05 26.79 29.70
CA GLU A 86 6.56 26.04 30.86
C GLU A 86 6.65 24.54 30.55
N ARG A 87 5.66 24.01 29.83
CA ARG A 87 5.59 22.59 29.50
C ARG A 87 6.53 22.16 28.38
N TRP A 88 6.73 22.98 27.36
CA TRP A 88 7.39 22.56 26.11
C TRP A 88 8.54 23.45 25.65
N ALA A 89 8.97 24.47 26.40
CA ALA A 89 10.08 25.33 25.98
C ALA A 89 11.37 24.56 25.66
N ASP A 90 11.59 23.44 26.35
CA ASP A 90 12.75 22.56 26.16
C ASP A 90 12.47 21.37 25.23
N ALA A 91 11.24 21.24 24.71
CA ALA A 91 10.91 20.19 23.76
C ALA A 91 11.62 20.47 22.43
N ALA A 92 12.53 19.57 22.05
CA ALA A 92 13.26 19.66 20.79
C ALA A 92 12.77 18.59 19.82
N THR A 93 12.79 18.91 18.53
CA THR A 93 12.57 17.93 17.47
C THR A 93 13.63 16.83 17.57
N PRO A 94 13.23 15.53 17.60
CA PRO A 94 14.16 14.42 17.65
C PRO A 94 15.17 14.47 16.50
N HIS A 95 16.45 14.26 16.82
CA HIS A 95 17.49 14.14 15.81
C HIS A 95 17.38 12.80 15.09
N LEU A 96 17.32 12.83 13.76
CA LEU A 96 17.32 11.64 12.92
C LEU A 96 18.74 11.29 12.51
N THR A 97 19.18 10.08 12.86
CA THR A 97 20.53 9.58 12.55
C THR A 97 20.77 9.43 11.05
N ASP A 98 19.76 9.01 10.29
CA ASP A 98 19.79 8.92 8.83
C ASP A 98 18.43 9.35 8.26
N PRO A 99 18.23 10.66 8.01
CA PRO A 99 16.97 11.17 7.49
C PRO A 99 16.59 10.57 6.12
N ALA A 100 17.57 10.15 5.32
CA ALA A 100 17.33 9.56 4.01
C ALA A 100 16.77 8.14 4.12
N ALA A 101 17.35 7.31 5.00
CA ALA A 101 16.82 5.99 5.31
C ALA A 101 15.43 6.07 5.94
N THR A 102 15.22 6.98 6.90
CA THR A 102 13.90 7.20 7.52
C THR A 102 12.84 7.60 6.48
N ALA A 103 13.17 8.47 5.53
CA ALA A 103 12.25 8.83 4.44
C ALA A 103 11.86 7.60 3.59
N ALA A 104 12.82 6.75 3.25
CA ALA A 104 12.57 5.53 2.48
C ALA A 104 11.73 4.50 3.24
N GLU A 105 11.96 4.35 4.55
CA GLU A 105 11.16 3.51 5.43
C GLU A 105 9.71 4.00 5.52
N LEU A 106 9.53 5.32 5.65
CA LEU A 106 8.20 5.95 5.64
C LEU A 106 7.52 5.79 4.29
N ASP A 107 8.20 5.98 3.16
CA ASP A 107 7.63 5.73 1.83
C ASP A 107 7.12 4.29 1.71
N ALA A 108 7.90 3.32 2.19
CA ALA A 108 7.50 1.92 2.22
C ALA A 108 6.32 1.66 3.18
N TRP A 109 6.30 2.32 4.35
CA TRP A 109 5.22 2.21 5.32
C TRP A 109 3.91 2.81 4.81
N TYR A 110 3.93 4.04 4.28
CA TYR A 110 2.77 4.70 3.66
C TYR A 110 2.20 3.87 2.52
N SER A 111 3.09 3.32 1.68
CA SER A 111 2.74 2.41 0.58
C SER A 111 1.96 1.19 1.04
N ARG A 112 2.29 0.64 2.22
CA ARG A 112 1.65 -0.56 2.79
C ARG A 112 0.39 -0.25 3.60
N HIS A 113 0.39 0.83 4.38
CA HIS A 113 -0.55 0.99 5.50
C HIS A 113 -1.46 2.21 5.42
N ALA A 114 -1.04 3.30 4.77
CA ALA A 114 -1.81 4.54 4.79
C ALA A 114 -2.97 4.53 3.79
N GLN A 115 -2.82 3.82 2.66
CA GLN A 115 -3.86 3.59 1.65
C GLN A 115 -4.66 4.86 1.23
N LEU A 116 -4.10 6.05 1.41
CA LEU A 116 -4.75 7.31 1.05
C LEU A 116 -4.78 7.41 -0.48
N GLU A 117 -5.97 7.46 -1.08
CA GLU A 117 -6.14 7.47 -2.55
C GLU A 117 -5.23 8.47 -3.30
N PRO A 118 -4.96 9.69 -2.79
CA PRO A 118 -4.03 10.62 -3.45
C PRO A 118 -2.57 10.15 -3.44
N LEU A 119 -2.15 9.47 -2.37
CA LEU A 119 -0.78 9.01 -2.17
C LEU A 119 -0.52 7.65 -2.81
N ALA A 120 -1.56 6.89 -3.11
CA ALA A 120 -1.42 5.56 -3.66
C ALA A 120 -1.06 5.54 -5.17
N ARG A 121 -1.05 6.71 -5.81
CA ARG A 121 -0.73 6.90 -7.24
C ARG A 121 0.71 7.34 -7.52
N VAL A 122 1.54 7.43 -6.48
CA VAL A 122 2.91 7.93 -6.55
C VAL A 122 3.87 6.96 -5.87
N ARG A 123 5.09 6.84 -6.39
CA ARG A 123 6.07 5.87 -5.86
C ARG A 123 6.55 6.23 -4.44
N ASP A 124 6.69 7.52 -4.17
CA ASP A 124 7.37 8.12 -3.03
C ASP A 124 6.41 9.02 -2.23
N PRO A 125 5.31 8.45 -1.68
CA PRO A 125 4.19 9.22 -1.15
C PRO A 125 4.57 10.17 -0.01
N PHE A 126 5.52 9.78 0.84
CA PHE A 126 5.98 10.60 1.94
C PHE A 126 7.04 11.60 1.48
N THR A 127 8.03 11.16 0.71
CA THR A 127 9.11 12.03 0.23
C THR A 127 8.57 13.23 -0.58
N ARG A 128 7.46 13.07 -1.29
CA ARG A 128 6.75 14.17 -1.98
C ARG A 128 6.25 15.29 -1.09
N LEU A 129 6.09 15.03 0.21
CA LEU A 129 5.69 16.03 1.19
C LEU A 129 6.88 16.86 1.67
N LEU A 130 8.12 16.48 1.33
CA LEU A 130 9.33 17.17 1.75
C LEU A 130 9.71 18.25 0.73
N SER A 131 9.99 19.45 1.23
CA SER A 131 10.29 20.65 0.44
C SER A 131 11.71 20.70 -0.11
N GLY A 132 12.68 20.08 0.57
CA GLY A 132 14.08 19.96 0.14
C GLY A 132 14.33 18.82 -0.86
N ARG A 133 13.31 17.99 -1.14
CA ARG A 133 13.38 16.95 -2.17
C ARG A 133 12.66 17.46 -3.41
N THR A 134 13.27 17.28 -4.57
CA THR A 134 12.52 17.31 -5.82
C THR A 134 11.79 15.97 -5.91
N PRO A 135 10.44 15.94 -5.92
CA PRO A 135 9.70 14.73 -6.22
C PRO A 135 10.24 14.09 -7.49
N GLU A 136 10.43 12.77 -7.49
CA GLU A 136 10.73 12.12 -8.77
C GLU A 136 9.54 12.26 -9.72
N GLU A 137 9.84 12.31 -11.01
CA GLU A 137 8.80 12.37 -12.03
C GLU A 137 7.82 11.21 -11.85
N ARG A 138 6.56 11.48 -12.17
CA ARG A 138 5.53 10.46 -12.10
C ARG A 138 5.93 9.32 -13.04
N GLN A 139 6.11 8.14 -12.47
CA GLN A 139 6.44 6.93 -13.20
C GLN A 139 5.30 5.92 -13.09
N CYS A 140 5.21 5.05 -14.10
CA CYS A 140 4.29 3.93 -14.10
C CYS A 140 4.61 2.95 -12.96
N LEU A 141 3.66 2.70 -12.06
CA LEU A 141 3.84 1.84 -10.89
C LEU A 141 4.07 0.37 -11.27
N VAL A 142 3.48 -0.13 -12.36
CA VAL A 142 3.73 -1.50 -12.84
C VAL A 142 5.13 -1.63 -13.43
N CYS A 143 5.60 -0.67 -14.22
CA CYS A 143 6.99 -0.65 -14.70
C CYS A 143 7.97 -0.59 -13.53
N ALA A 144 7.71 0.29 -12.56
CA ALA A 144 8.54 0.44 -11.37
C ALA A 144 8.62 -0.84 -10.55
N LYS A 145 7.48 -1.50 -10.33
CA LYS A 145 7.40 -2.81 -9.67
C LYS A 145 8.34 -3.81 -10.31
N TYR A 146 8.27 -3.96 -11.64
CA TYR A 146 9.07 -4.93 -12.37
C TYR A 146 10.53 -4.51 -12.55
N ALA A 147 10.87 -3.24 -12.34
CA ALA A 147 12.24 -2.75 -12.19
C ALA A 147 12.82 -2.99 -10.78
N GLY A 148 12.06 -3.59 -9.86
CA GLY A 148 12.48 -3.85 -8.49
C GLY A 148 12.39 -2.64 -7.56
N LEU A 149 11.69 -1.58 -7.98
CA LEU A 149 11.48 -0.39 -7.17
C LEU A 149 10.36 -0.62 -6.14
N PRO A 150 10.44 0.01 -4.95
CA PRO A 150 9.33 0.00 -4.01
C PRO A 150 8.14 0.73 -4.64
N VAL A 151 6.94 0.16 -4.52
CA VAL A 151 5.71 0.71 -5.10
C VAL A 151 4.54 0.60 -4.12
N PRO A 152 3.51 1.47 -4.24
CA PRO A 152 2.29 1.40 -3.45
C PRO A 152 1.52 0.08 -3.61
N ALA A 153 0.61 -0.17 -2.68
CA ALA A 153 -0.20 -1.38 -2.59
C ALA A 153 -0.99 -1.78 -3.87
N TRP A 154 -1.19 -0.89 -4.84
CA TRP A 154 -1.91 -1.18 -6.10
C TRP A 154 -1.09 -1.99 -7.11
N ALA A 155 0.23 -1.86 -7.08
CA ALA A 155 1.10 -2.60 -7.98
C ALA A 155 1.54 -3.95 -7.38
N GLY A 156 1.59 -4.06 -6.05
CA GLY A 156 2.04 -5.26 -5.34
C GLY A 156 3.55 -5.48 -5.45
N PHE A 157 4.01 -6.66 -5.02
CA PHE A 157 5.39 -7.09 -5.20
C PHE A 157 5.61 -7.57 -6.64
N PRO A 158 6.85 -7.49 -7.19
CA PRO A 158 7.15 -8.03 -8.52
C PRO A 158 6.84 -9.51 -8.65
N VAL A 159 6.79 -10.25 -7.54
CA VAL A 159 6.29 -11.60 -7.47
C VAL A 159 4.99 -11.59 -6.65
N PRO A 160 3.82 -11.83 -7.26
CA PRO A 160 2.56 -11.88 -6.52
C PRO A 160 2.50 -13.10 -5.60
N PRO A 161 1.63 -13.12 -4.58
CA PRO A 161 1.40 -14.30 -3.75
C PRO A 161 1.11 -15.54 -4.61
N GLY A 162 1.84 -16.62 -4.36
CA GLY A 162 1.78 -17.85 -5.15
C GLY A 162 2.59 -17.82 -6.45
N GLY A 163 3.22 -16.69 -6.79
CA GLY A 163 4.01 -16.47 -8.00
C GLY A 163 3.17 -16.29 -9.28
N HIS A 164 3.84 -16.09 -10.42
CA HIS A 164 3.17 -15.97 -11.70
C HIS A 164 2.60 -17.32 -12.18
N LEU A 165 1.40 -17.26 -12.76
CA LEU A 165 0.78 -18.33 -13.56
C LEU A 165 1.26 -18.29 -15.02
N VAL A 166 1.57 -17.09 -15.51
CA VAL A 166 2.15 -16.80 -16.83
C VAL A 166 3.14 -15.66 -16.66
N ASP A 167 4.30 -15.80 -17.28
CA ASP A 167 5.29 -14.73 -17.50
C ASP A 167 6.03 -15.12 -18.79
N ASP A 168 5.47 -14.73 -19.93
CA ASP A 168 5.87 -15.23 -21.26
C ASP A 168 6.57 -14.17 -22.14
N GLY A 169 6.92 -13.02 -21.55
CA GLY A 169 7.52 -11.89 -22.27
C GLY A 169 6.51 -10.97 -22.94
N ILE A 170 5.23 -11.34 -23.01
CA ILE A 170 4.13 -10.51 -23.56
C ILE A 170 3.14 -10.17 -22.45
N TRP A 171 2.79 -11.17 -21.66
CA TRP A 171 1.82 -11.10 -20.58
C TRP A 171 2.39 -11.66 -19.29
N ARG A 172 1.97 -11.05 -18.18
CA ARG A 172 2.13 -11.59 -16.84
C ARG A 172 0.77 -11.83 -16.23
N VAL A 173 0.58 -12.98 -15.63
CA VAL A 173 -0.65 -13.32 -14.92
C VAL A 173 -0.31 -13.82 -13.54
N GLY A 174 -0.92 -13.23 -12.52
CA GLY A 174 -0.77 -13.64 -11.14
C GLY A 174 -1.93 -13.14 -10.28
N HIS A 175 -1.90 -13.43 -8.99
CA HIS A 175 -2.90 -12.91 -8.07
C HIS A 175 -2.77 -11.39 -7.95
N GLY A 176 -3.90 -10.68 -7.94
CA GLY A 176 -3.94 -9.24 -7.67
C GLY A 176 -3.55 -8.90 -6.22
N PRO A 177 -3.42 -7.62 -5.88
CA PRO A 177 -3.13 -7.19 -4.50
C PRO A 177 -4.22 -7.66 -3.52
N THR A 178 -3.81 -8.42 -2.51
CA THR A 178 -4.74 -9.03 -1.54
C THR A 178 -5.50 -8.04 -0.63
N PRO A 179 -4.99 -6.83 -0.31
CA PRO A 179 -5.73 -5.90 0.56
C PRO A 179 -7.04 -5.35 -0.01
N TYR A 180 -7.26 -5.40 -1.33
CA TYR A 180 -8.40 -4.75 -1.99
C TYR A 180 -9.19 -5.67 -2.91
N TRP A 181 -8.78 -6.94 -3.03
CA TRP A 181 -9.40 -7.86 -3.95
C TRP A 181 -9.65 -9.23 -3.32
N PRO A 182 -10.81 -9.86 -3.62
CA PRO A 182 -11.19 -11.13 -3.05
C PRO A 182 -10.29 -12.25 -3.58
N VAL A 183 -10.34 -13.38 -2.87
CA VAL A 183 -9.58 -14.59 -3.20
C VAL A 183 -9.79 -15.01 -4.65
N GLY A 184 -8.68 -15.25 -5.35
CA GLY A 184 -8.68 -15.70 -6.75
C GLY A 184 -8.74 -14.56 -7.76
N THR A 185 -8.70 -13.29 -7.33
CA THR A 185 -8.58 -12.18 -8.27
C THR A 185 -7.27 -12.30 -9.03
N LEU A 186 -7.35 -12.39 -10.36
CA LEU A 186 -6.17 -12.42 -11.23
C LEU A 186 -5.99 -11.07 -11.90
N LEU A 187 -4.74 -10.67 -12.03
CA LEU A 187 -4.31 -9.53 -12.81
C LEU A 187 -3.55 -10.05 -14.04
N ILE A 188 -4.00 -9.68 -15.23
CA ILE A 188 -3.26 -9.87 -16.48
C ILE A 188 -2.59 -8.53 -16.80
N GLU A 189 -1.27 -8.46 -16.67
CA GLU A 189 -0.49 -7.26 -16.96
C GLU A 189 0.27 -7.45 -18.27
N SER A 190 0.28 -6.42 -19.10
CA SER A 190 1.16 -6.37 -20.26
C SER A 190 2.62 -6.29 -19.81
N HIS A 191 3.52 -6.90 -20.59
CA HIS A 191 4.95 -6.80 -20.31
C HIS A 191 5.52 -5.45 -20.78
N ARG A 192 5.03 -4.95 -21.92
CA ARG A 192 5.32 -3.61 -22.46
C ARG A 192 4.41 -2.56 -21.82
N HIS A 193 4.89 -1.33 -21.69
CA HIS A 193 4.06 -0.22 -21.28
C HIS A 193 3.19 0.30 -22.44
N PHE A 194 1.88 0.29 -22.26
CA PHE A 194 0.87 1.00 -23.06
C PHE A 194 -0.41 1.12 -22.21
N LEU A 195 -1.39 1.90 -22.68
CA LEU A 195 -2.59 2.20 -21.90
C LEU A 195 -3.87 1.67 -22.55
N ASP A 196 -3.97 1.77 -23.87
CA ASP A 196 -5.22 1.51 -24.56
C ASP A 196 -5.19 0.20 -25.35
N TYR A 197 -6.37 -0.40 -25.51
CA TYR A 197 -6.54 -1.60 -26.36
C TYR A 197 -6.13 -1.36 -27.82
N ALA A 198 -6.16 -0.11 -28.28
CA ALA A 198 -5.71 0.28 -29.61
C ALA A 198 -4.17 0.20 -29.78
N ASP A 199 -3.42 0.18 -28.67
CA ASP A 199 -1.96 0.12 -28.68
C ASP A 199 -1.42 -1.33 -28.77
N PHE A 200 -2.30 -2.33 -28.75
CA PHE A 200 -1.89 -3.73 -28.85
C PHE A 200 -1.14 -3.98 -30.15
N THR A 201 -0.08 -4.79 -30.07
CA THR A 201 0.41 -5.53 -31.23
C THR A 201 -0.61 -6.61 -31.62
N ASP A 202 -0.52 -7.12 -32.85
CA ASP A 202 -1.37 -8.23 -33.30
C ASP A 202 -1.23 -9.47 -32.38
N GLU A 203 -0.03 -9.71 -31.85
CA GLU A 203 0.26 -10.81 -30.93
C GLU A 203 -0.37 -10.59 -29.54
N GLU A 204 -0.26 -9.38 -28.98
CA GLU A 204 -0.92 -8.99 -27.72
C GLU A 204 -2.45 -9.14 -27.85
N ALA A 205 -3.03 -8.63 -28.95
CA ALA A 205 -4.46 -8.72 -29.23
C ALA A 205 -4.95 -10.17 -29.37
N ALA A 206 -4.17 -11.05 -30.00
CA ALA A 206 -4.49 -12.48 -30.09
C ALA A 206 -4.35 -13.21 -28.74
N GLY A 207 -3.39 -12.79 -27.91
CA GLY A 207 -3.09 -13.40 -26.61
C GLY A 207 -4.12 -13.10 -25.53
N ILE A 208 -4.59 -11.85 -25.42
CA ILE A 208 -5.43 -11.42 -24.29
C ILE A 208 -6.74 -12.20 -24.17
N GLY A 209 -7.44 -12.43 -25.29
CA GLY A 209 -8.68 -13.21 -25.31
C GLY A 209 -8.45 -14.69 -24.93
N THR A 210 -7.30 -15.23 -25.34
CA THR A 210 -6.87 -16.59 -24.98
C THR A 210 -6.62 -16.72 -23.48
N LEU A 211 -5.96 -15.74 -22.86
CA LEU A 211 -5.73 -15.70 -21.41
C LEU A 211 -7.06 -15.59 -20.64
N VAL A 212 -7.93 -14.68 -21.04
CA VAL A 212 -9.27 -14.54 -20.43
C VAL A 212 -10.03 -15.87 -20.47
N ARG A 213 -10.07 -16.54 -21.63
CA ARG A 213 -10.71 -17.86 -21.77
C ARG A 213 -10.02 -18.94 -20.92
N ARG A 214 -8.69 -18.96 -20.90
CA ARG A 214 -7.87 -19.94 -20.18
C ARG A 214 -8.15 -19.93 -18.67
N PHE A 215 -8.31 -18.74 -18.08
CA PHE A 215 -8.45 -18.61 -16.64
C PHE A 215 -9.90 -18.55 -16.16
N THR A 216 -10.85 -18.01 -16.94
CA THR A 216 -12.23 -17.78 -16.46
C THR A 216 -12.91 -19.04 -15.94
N GLY A 217 -12.81 -20.17 -16.66
CA GLY A 217 -13.45 -21.43 -16.28
C GLY A 217 -12.85 -22.05 -15.01
N PRO A 218 -11.54 -22.39 -15.02
CA PRO A 218 -10.86 -22.93 -13.85
C PRO A 218 -10.96 -22.01 -12.64
N LEU A 219 -10.88 -20.69 -12.83
CA LEU A 219 -11.02 -19.73 -11.73
C LEU A 219 -12.41 -19.80 -11.10
N LYS A 220 -13.46 -19.91 -11.92
CA LYS A 220 -14.84 -20.11 -11.45
C LYS A 220 -14.97 -21.40 -10.63
N GLU A 221 -14.35 -22.47 -11.08
CA GLU A 221 -14.36 -23.77 -10.41
C GLU A 221 -13.66 -23.72 -9.04
N VAL A 222 -12.41 -23.24 -8.99
CA VAL A 222 -11.63 -23.24 -7.74
C VAL A 222 -12.18 -22.24 -6.71
N THR A 223 -12.79 -21.14 -7.15
CA THR A 223 -13.39 -20.16 -6.22
C THR A 223 -14.84 -20.48 -5.87
N GLY A 224 -15.51 -21.34 -6.63
CA GLY A 224 -16.96 -21.52 -6.57
C GLY A 224 -17.75 -20.27 -7.00
N ALA A 225 -17.09 -19.28 -7.60
CA ALA A 225 -17.72 -18.01 -7.90
C ALA A 225 -18.87 -18.19 -8.91
N PRO A 226 -20.04 -17.55 -8.70
CA PRO A 226 -21.13 -17.60 -9.67
C PRO A 226 -20.76 -16.90 -10.99
N ARG A 227 -19.86 -15.91 -10.93
CA ARG A 227 -19.40 -15.09 -12.07
C ARG A 227 -17.98 -14.62 -11.84
N ILE A 228 -17.20 -14.58 -12.93
CA ILE A 228 -15.94 -13.81 -12.99
C ILE A 228 -16.25 -12.51 -13.74
N HIS A 229 -15.97 -11.37 -13.11
CA HIS A 229 -16.07 -10.06 -13.74
C HIS A 229 -14.74 -9.69 -14.37
N ILE A 230 -14.80 -9.02 -15.51
CA ILE A 230 -13.62 -8.51 -16.21
C ILE A 230 -13.68 -7.00 -16.16
N PHE A 231 -12.58 -6.38 -15.75
CA PHE A 231 -12.50 -4.93 -15.56
C PHE A 231 -11.07 -4.45 -15.88
N SER A 232 -10.95 -3.27 -16.46
CA SER A 232 -9.69 -2.58 -16.69
C SER A 232 -9.89 -1.10 -16.44
N CYS A 233 -8.93 -0.46 -15.75
CA CYS A 233 -8.94 0.98 -15.50
C CYS A 233 -7.51 1.48 -15.33
N MET A 234 -7.00 2.09 -16.39
CA MET A 234 -5.63 2.59 -16.44
C MET A 234 -5.52 4.00 -15.83
N GLU A 235 -6.64 4.65 -15.52
CA GLU A 235 -6.67 5.92 -14.77
C GLU A 235 -6.24 5.73 -13.31
N GLY A 236 -6.45 4.53 -12.75
CA GLY A 236 -5.98 4.17 -11.40
C GLY A 236 -4.50 3.79 -11.36
N THR A 237 -3.98 3.18 -12.42
CA THR A 237 -2.57 2.82 -12.60
C THR A 237 -2.25 2.77 -14.09
N GLU A 238 -1.38 3.68 -14.54
CA GLU A 238 -1.07 3.95 -15.94
C GLU A 238 -0.18 2.86 -16.55
N HIS A 239 -0.73 1.66 -16.69
CA HIS A 239 -0.14 0.50 -17.35
C HIS A 239 -1.25 -0.43 -17.76
N PHE A 240 -1.19 -1.05 -18.93
CA PHE A 240 -2.25 -1.96 -19.32
C PHE A 240 -2.28 -3.19 -18.41
N HIS A 241 -3.39 -3.32 -17.69
CA HIS A 241 -3.72 -4.44 -16.83
C HIS A 241 -5.23 -4.76 -16.90
N LEU A 242 -5.57 -6.04 -16.86
CA LEU A 242 -6.94 -6.55 -16.92
C LEU A 242 -7.22 -7.43 -15.70
N TRP A 243 -8.25 -7.07 -14.95
CA TRP A 243 -8.69 -7.79 -13.77
C TRP A 243 -9.68 -8.89 -14.13
N LEU A 244 -9.49 -10.08 -13.57
CA LEU A 244 -10.50 -11.13 -13.49
C LEU A 244 -10.89 -11.28 -12.02
N VAL A 245 -12.08 -10.78 -11.68
CA VAL A 245 -12.54 -10.65 -10.30
C VAL A 245 -13.65 -11.68 -10.02
N PRO A 246 -13.38 -12.73 -9.22
CA PRO A 246 -14.39 -13.68 -8.80
C PRO A 246 -15.41 -12.99 -7.90
N ARG A 247 -16.70 -13.08 -8.26
CA ARG A 247 -17.76 -12.57 -7.38
C ARG A 247 -17.88 -13.44 -6.15
N THR A 248 -17.87 -12.84 -4.97
CA THR A 248 -18.04 -13.55 -3.70
C THR A 248 -19.40 -14.25 -3.64
N VAL A 249 -19.41 -15.49 -3.15
CA VAL A 249 -20.64 -16.29 -3.03
C VAL A 249 -21.54 -15.66 -1.97
N GLY A 250 -22.82 -15.45 -2.30
CA GLY A 250 -23.77 -14.77 -1.40
C GLY A 250 -23.61 -13.25 -1.32
N GLY A 251 -22.59 -12.67 -1.96
CA GLY A 251 -22.37 -11.23 -2.03
C GLY A 251 -23.30 -10.50 -3.01
N VAL A 252 -23.23 -9.17 -2.97
CA VAL A 252 -23.95 -8.28 -3.91
C VAL A 252 -23.56 -8.57 -5.36
N ALA A 253 -24.37 -8.14 -6.31
CA ALA A 253 -24.15 -8.34 -7.74
C ALA A 253 -24.15 -7.01 -8.50
N GLY A 254 -23.68 -7.04 -9.75
CA GLY A 254 -23.66 -5.87 -10.62
C GLY A 254 -22.58 -4.86 -10.22
N ARG A 255 -22.85 -3.57 -10.46
CA ARG A 255 -21.87 -2.49 -10.26
C ARG A 255 -21.47 -2.33 -8.79
N THR A 256 -22.39 -2.62 -7.86
CA THR A 256 -22.12 -2.55 -6.41
C THR A 256 -21.02 -3.50 -5.98
N PHE A 257 -20.93 -4.68 -6.59
CA PHE A 257 -19.85 -5.64 -6.27
C PHE A 257 -18.47 -5.09 -6.66
N ILE A 258 -18.34 -4.44 -7.81
CA ILE A 258 -17.04 -3.91 -8.23
C ILE A 258 -16.59 -2.72 -7.37
N ALA A 259 -17.53 -1.97 -6.79
CA ALA A 259 -17.21 -0.89 -5.87
C ALA A 259 -16.66 -1.37 -4.53
N ASP A 260 -17.05 -2.58 -4.10
CA ASP A 260 -16.55 -3.23 -2.88
C ASP A 260 -16.46 -4.75 -3.09
N PRO A 261 -15.39 -5.21 -3.74
CA PRO A 261 -15.26 -6.61 -4.15
C PRO A 261 -14.80 -7.52 -2.99
N GLY A 262 -14.39 -6.93 -1.86
CA GLY A 262 -13.79 -7.61 -0.72
C GLY A 262 -12.27 -7.75 -0.82
N TYR A 263 -11.67 -8.42 0.14
CA TYR A 263 -10.22 -8.64 0.26
C TYR A 263 -9.91 -10.11 0.57
N CYS A 264 -8.63 -10.47 0.55
CA CYS A 264 -8.15 -11.74 1.07
C CYS A 264 -6.79 -11.60 1.76
N THR A 265 -6.35 -12.66 2.41
CA THR A 265 -5.00 -12.78 2.96
C THR A 265 -4.01 -13.28 1.88
N PRO A 266 -2.69 -13.04 2.06
CA PRO A 266 -1.67 -13.65 1.21
C PRO A 266 -1.71 -15.18 1.19
N VAL A 267 -2.05 -15.81 2.32
CA VAL A 267 -2.17 -17.28 2.42
C VAL A 267 -3.32 -17.79 1.55
N GLU A 268 -4.50 -17.18 1.63
CA GLU A 268 -5.64 -17.54 0.77
C GLU A 268 -5.32 -17.34 -0.72
N ALA A 269 -4.58 -16.27 -1.06
CA ALA A 269 -4.10 -16.01 -2.41
C ALA A 269 -3.12 -17.09 -2.91
N GLU A 270 -2.16 -17.50 -2.08
CA GLU A 270 -1.22 -18.58 -2.40
C GLU A 270 -1.94 -19.92 -2.62
N GLU A 271 -2.87 -20.26 -1.72
CA GLU A 271 -3.64 -21.49 -1.80
C GLU A 271 -4.52 -21.57 -3.05
N VAL A 272 -5.23 -20.48 -3.40
CA VAL A 272 -6.06 -20.46 -4.60
C VAL A 272 -5.22 -20.51 -5.88
N ILE A 273 -4.04 -19.89 -5.91
CA ILE A 273 -3.11 -20.00 -7.04
C ILE A 273 -2.58 -21.44 -7.17
N GLY A 274 -2.28 -22.11 -6.06
CA GLY A 274 -1.92 -23.52 -6.05
C GLY A 274 -3.01 -24.42 -6.62
N ARG A 275 -4.26 -24.23 -6.19
CA ARG A 275 -5.44 -24.96 -6.72
C ARG A 275 -5.66 -24.67 -8.20
N LEU A 276 -5.48 -23.41 -8.62
CA LEU A 276 -5.65 -23.00 -10.01
C LEU A 276 -4.59 -23.64 -10.92
N ARG A 277 -3.32 -23.70 -10.49
CA ARG A 277 -2.27 -24.43 -11.23
C ARG A 277 -2.63 -25.89 -11.44
N LYS A 278 -3.14 -26.55 -10.39
CA LYS A 278 -3.59 -27.95 -10.46
C LYS A 278 -4.72 -28.12 -11.49
N ALA A 279 -5.78 -27.31 -11.40
CA ALA A 279 -6.91 -27.36 -12.32
C ALA A 279 -6.50 -27.11 -13.78
N LEU A 280 -5.54 -26.19 -14.00
CA LEU A 280 -4.99 -25.91 -15.33
C LEU A 280 -4.18 -27.09 -15.89
N ALA A 281 -3.39 -27.77 -15.06
CA ALA A 281 -2.63 -28.95 -15.46
C ALA A 281 -3.54 -30.13 -15.81
N GLU A 282 -4.57 -30.39 -15.01
CA GLU A 282 -5.59 -31.43 -15.28
C GLU A 282 -6.36 -31.15 -16.57
N SER A 283 -6.74 -29.89 -16.80
CA SER A 283 -7.40 -29.45 -18.05
C SER A 283 -6.52 -29.58 -19.29
N ALA A 284 -5.19 -29.49 -19.13
CA ALA A 284 -4.24 -29.70 -20.22
C ALA A 284 -4.02 -31.19 -20.52
N ALA A 285 -4.00 -32.04 -19.49
CA ALA A 285 -3.88 -33.49 -19.65
C ALA A 285 -5.13 -34.17 -20.25
N ALA A 286 -6.30 -33.54 -20.12
CA ALA A 286 -7.56 -34.03 -20.67
C ALA A 286 -7.81 -33.64 -22.15
N ARG A 287 -6.88 -32.92 -22.81
CA ARG A 287 -6.95 -32.52 -24.21
C ARG A 287 -5.94 -33.30 -25.04
#